data_AF-A0A7V4BSD2-F1
#
_entry.id   AF-A0A7V4BSD2-F1
#
_cell.length_a   1.000
_cell.length_b   1.000
_cell.length_c   1.000
_cell.angle_alpha   90.00
_cell.angle_beta   90.00
_cell.angle_gamma   90.00
#
_symmetry.space_group_name_H-M   'P 1'
#
loop_
_entity.id
_entity.type
_entity.pdbx_description
1 polymer ?
#
loop_
_entity_poly.entity_id
_entity_poly.type
_entity_poly.pdbx_seq_one_letter_code
_entity_poly.pdbx_strand_id
1 'polypeptide(L)'
;MIQNKYKYTIWGLIIGLIIAALAWIVGIIYNDLTLSLSAYIYLHKVYPVMWLIDLLPLIFGLFGFYFEQNNYKIENILNEKLHSETEKTHKIQQFINNLIQDNFDASYEYSEDDKLGQTLIRLRDNLKRSREDAIRRKKEDDQRNWISEGLARFGELLRQNNNDLSRMSYDIIIHLVKYLQINQGGIFLIQDDENGQPYFQQMAAYAYDRKKFANKKVMWGEGLIGTCALERKSIY
;
A
#
# COMPACT_ATOMS: atom_id res chain seq x y z
N MET A 1 28.52 -4.84 -23.67
CA MET A 1 29.17 -3.58 -23.22
C MET A 1 30.69 -3.77 -23.04
N ILE A 2 31.39 -4.38 -24.01
CA ILE A 2 32.85 -4.62 -23.97
C ILE A 2 33.58 -3.83 -25.08
N GLN A 3 32.83 -3.23 -26.01
CA GLN A 3 33.36 -2.69 -27.28
C GLN A 3 34.23 -1.44 -27.16
N ASN A 4 34.42 -0.85 -25.97
CA ASN A 4 35.12 0.43 -25.83
C ASN A 4 36.25 0.45 -24.79
N LYS A 5 36.70 -0.72 -24.31
CA LYS A 5 37.71 -0.79 -23.23
C LYS A 5 39.11 -0.33 -23.64
N TYR A 6 39.36 -0.14 -24.94
CA TYR A 6 40.66 0.32 -25.47
C TYR A 6 40.54 1.49 -26.45
N LYS A 7 39.38 2.16 -26.51
CA LYS A 7 39.14 3.21 -27.51
C LYS A 7 40.14 4.35 -27.35
N TYR A 8 40.38 4.81 -26.12
CA TYR A 8 41.30 5.94 -25.90
C TYR A 8 42.76 5.53 -26.05
N THR A 9 43.11 4.29 -25.66
CA THR A 9 44.44 3.71 -25.92
C THR A 9 44.74 3.61 -27.41
N ILE A 10 43.78 3.11 -28.22
CA ILE A 10 43.92 2.95 -29.67
C ILE A 10 44.01 4.31 -30.36
N TRP A 11 43.15 5.27 -30.02
CA TRP A 11 43.22 6.62 -30.57
C TRP A 11 44.51 7.35 -30.18
N GLY A 12 45.00 7.15 -28.95
CA GLY A 12 46.31 7.68 -28.51
C GLY A 12 47.46 7.16 -29.35
N LEU A 13 47.50 5.85 -29.60
CA LEU A 13 48.51 5.23 -30.47
C LEU A 13 48.43 5.75 -31.91
N ILE A 14 47.22 5.86 -32.48
CA ILE A 14 47.01 6.36 -33.85
C ILE A 14 47.46 7.81 -33.98
N ILE A 15 47.09 8.69 -33.04
CA ILE A 15 47.49 10.10 -33.05
C ILE A 15 49.01 10.22 -32.94
N GLY A 16 49.64 9.45 -32.05
CA GLY A 16 51.09 9.43 -31.92
C GLY A 16 51.79 8.96 -33.20
N LEU A 17 51.26 7.93 -33.88
CA LEU A 17 51.79 7.45 -35.17
C LEU A 17 51.65 8.49 -36.29
N ILE A 18 50.53 9.21 -36.34
CA ILE A 18 50.32 10.28 -37.32
C ILE A 18 51.32 11.42 -37.10
N ILE A 19 51.54 11.83 -35.85
CA ILE A 19 52.50 12.88 -35.51
C ILE A 19 53.93 12.45 -35.92
N ALA A 20 54.32 11.21 -35.62
CA ALA A 20 55.64 10.69 -35.99
C ALA A 20 55.83 10.64 -37.52
N ALA A 21 54.83 10.14 -38.26
CA ALA A 21 54.87 10.09 -39.71
C ALA A 21 54.96 11.49 -40.35
N LEU A 22 54.22 12.47 -39.83
CA LEU A 22 54.29 13.86 -40.28
C LEU A 22 55.67 14.47 -40.03
N ALA A 23 56.26 14.22 -38.86
CA ALA A 23 57.61 14.70 -38.54
C ALA A 23 58.67 14.13 -39.51
N TRP A 24 58.53 12.85 -39.89
CA TRP A 24 59.41 12.22 -40.87
C TRP A 24 59.25 12.86 -42.25
N ILE A 25 58.01 13.09 -42.71
CA ILE A 25 57.74 13.75 -43.99
C ILE A 25 58.37 15.14 -44.04
N VAL A 26 58.19 15.94 -42.98
CA VAL A 26 58.79 17.27 -42.87
C VAL A 26 60.32 17.20 -42.89
N GLY A 27 60.91 16.26 -42.14
CA GLY A 27 62.36 16.04 -42.12
C GLY A 27 62.94 15.68 -43.49
N ILE A 28 62.24 14.84 -44.26
CA ILE A 28 62.64 14.44 -45.62
C ILE A 28 62.60 15.62 -46.59
N ILE A 29 61.51 16.41 -46.57
CA ILE A 29 61.34 17.58 -47.43
C ILE A 29 62.40 18.64 -47.13
N TYR A 30 62.67 18.92 -45.85
CA TYR A 30 63.64 19.94 -45.46
C TYR A 30 65.08 19.63 -45.88
N ASN A 31 65.42 18.35 -46.04
CA ASN A 31 66.78 17.90 -46.40
C ASN A 31 66.89 17.48 -47.88
N ASP A 32 65.86 17.74 -48.71
CA ASP A 32 65.79 17.31 -50.12
C ASP A 32 66.10 15.81 -50.33
N LEU A 33 65.67 14.97 -49.38
CA LEU A 33 65.92 13.53 -49.41
C LEU A 33 64.81 12.79 -50.17
N THR A 34 65.14 11.63 -50.74
CA THR A 34 64.12 10.69 -51.24
C THR A 34 63.73 9.70 -50.16
N LEU A 35 62.47 9.22 -50.19
CA LEU A 35 61.95 8.20 -49.29
C LEU A 35 62.76 6.90 -49.44
N SER A 36 63.71 6.71 -48.54
CA SER A 36 64.66 5.59 -48.56
C SER A 36 65.13 5.26 -47.14
N LEU A 37 65.59 4.02 -46.95
CA LEU A 37 66.09 3.55 -45.65
C LEU A 37 67.35 4.33 -45.21
N SER A 38 68.15 4.82 -46.16
CA SER A 38 69.31 5.67 -45.90
C SER A 38 68.91 7.06 -45.42
N ALA A 39 67.83 7.64 -45.95
CA ALA A 39 67.29 8.91 -45.48
C ALA A 39 66.82 8.84 -44.01
N TYR A 40 66.19 7.72 -43.61
CA TYR A 40 65.83 7.48 -42.21
C TYR A 40 67.06 7.50 -41.28
N ILE A 41 68.10 6.75 -41.64
CA ILE A 41 69.34 6.67 -40.84
C ILE A 41 70.06 8.03 -40.79
N TYR A 42 70.05 8.77 -41.90
CA TYR A 42 70.64 10.10 -41.96
C TYR A 42 69.93 11.09 -41.03
N LEU A 43 68.59 11.15 -41.10
CA LEU A 43 67.78 12.03 -40.26
C LEU A 43 67.97 11.75 -38.76
N HIS A 44 68.10 10.49 -38.36
CA HIS A 44 68.33 10.12 -36.96
C HIS A 44 69.74 10.43 -36.46
N LYS A 45 70.74 10.48 -37.35
CA LYS A 45 72.10 10.88 -37.01
C LYS A 45 72.23 12.40 -36.89
N VAL A 46 71.60 13.15 -37.79
CA VAL A 46 71.67 14.62 -37.81
C VAL A 46 70.73 15.23 -36.77
N TYR A 47 69.55 14.66 -36.59
CA TYR A 47 68.53 15.13 -35.65
C TYR A 47 68.20 14.04 -34.62
N PRO A 48 68.98 13.94 -33.52
CA PRO A 48 68.70 12.98 -32.44
C PRO A 48 67.29 13.10 -31.84
N VAL A 49 66.62 14.24 -31.99
CA VAL A 49 65.22 14.46 -31.55
C VAL A 49 64.22 13.51 -32.23
N MET A 50 64.55 12.94 -33.40
CA MET A 50 63.68 11.99 -34.10
C MET A 50 63.43 10.72 -33.28
N TRP A 51 64.42 10.27 -32.50
CA TRP A 51 64.24 9.16 -31.55
C TRP A 51 63.19 9.45 -30.47
N LEU A 52 63.02 10.71 -30.07
CA LEU A 52 62.00 11.12 -29.11
C LEU A 52 60.60 11.10 -29.75
N ILE A 53 60.51 11.50 -31.02
CA ILE A 53 59.27 11.51 -31.79
C ILE A 53 58.77 10.08 -32.04
N ASP A 54 59.67 9.15 -32.33
CA ASP A 54 59.35 7.73 -32.53
C ASP A 54 58.78 7.07 -31.26
N LEU A 55 59.02 7.66 -30.07
CA LEU A 55 58.50 7.20 -28.79
C LEU A 55 57.11 7.78 -28.47
N LEU A 56 56.67 8.83 -29.17
CA LEU A 56 55.36 9.47 -28.95
C LEU A 56 54.15 8.53 -29.06
N PRO A 57 54.07 7.59 -30.04
CA PRO A 57 53.00 6.60 -30.07
C PRO A 57 52.86 5.84 -28.76
N LEU A 58 53.99 5.42 -28.17
CA LEU A 58 54.00 4.69 -26.90
C LEU A 58 53.54 5.59 -25.73
N ILE A 59 54.01 6.83 -25.65
CA ILE A 59 53.62 7.79 -24.60
C ILE A 59 52.12 8.08 -24.67
N PHE A 60 51.59 8.41 -25.85
CA PHE A 60 50.17 8.69 -26.02
C PHE A 60 49.31 7.45 -25.79
N GLY A 61 49.78 6.26 -26.16
CA GLY A 61 49.14 4.99 -25.83
C GLY A 61 49.04 4.76 -24.32
N LEU A 62 50.13 4.95 -23.58
CA LEU A 62 50.15 4.83 -22.11
C LEU A 62 49.26 5.87 -21.43
N PHE A 63 49.26 7.11 -21.91
CA PHE A 63 48.39 8.17 -21.41
C PHE A 63 46.91 7.86 -21.68
N GLY A 64 46.59 7.38 -22.88
CA GLY A 64 45.26 6.90 -23.24
C GLY A 64 44.78 5.77 -22.34
N PHE A 65 45.65 4.79 -22.07
CA PHE A 65 45.37 3.68 -21.17
C PHE A 65 45.09 4.13 -19.72
N TYR A 66 45.86 5.09 -19.21
CA TYR A 66 45.64 5.65 -17.88
C TYR A 66 44.28 6.37 -17.79
N PHE A 67 43.95 7.22 -18.76
CA PHE A 67 42.68 7.95 -18.81
C PHE A 67 41.48 7.00 -18.94
N GLU A 68 41.63 5.94 -19.72
CA GLU A 68 40.63 4.91 -19.94
C GLU A 68 40.29 4.14 -18.67
N GLN A 69 41.31 3.75 -17.88
CA GLN A 69 41.07 3.07 -16.61
C GLN A 69 40.32 3.97 -15.62
N ASN A 70 40.62 5.27 -15.59
CA ASN A 70 39.92 6.22 -14.72
C ASN A 70 38.45 6.38 -15.14
N ASN A 71 38.20 6.59 -16.44
CA ASN A 71 36.83 6.75 -16.95
C ASN A 71 35.97 5.50 -16.73
N TYR A 72 36.54 4.31 -16.95
CA TYR A 72 35.85 3.05 -16.69
C TYR A 72 35.41 2.91 -15.22
N LYS A 73 36.26 3.32 -14.26
CA LYS A 73 35.90 3.33 -12.84
C LYS A 73 34.76 4.29 -12.55
N ILE A 74 34.82 5.51 -13.09
CA ILE A 74 33.77 6.52 -12.90
C ILE A 74 32.45 6.03 -13.50
N GLU A 75 32.48 5.46 -14.70
CA GLU A 75 31.30 4.92 -15.38
C GLU A 75 30.65 3.81 -14.56
N ASN A 76 31.44 2.87 -14.03
CA ASN A 76 30.92 1.80 -13.17
C ASN A 76 30.30 2.34 -11.88
N ILE A 77 30.97 3.25 -11.17
CA ILE A 77 30.44 3.86 -9.94
C ILE A 77 29.14 4.63 -10.22
N LEU A 78 29.09 5.35 -11.35
CA LEU A 78 27.91 6.09 -11.76
C LEU A 78 26.75 5.14 -12.09
N ASN A 79 27.00 4.07 -12.83
CA ASN A 79 26.00 3.06 -13.17
C ASN A 79 25.50 2.33 -11.93
N GLU A 80 26.38 1.91 -11.01
CA GLU A 80 25.98 1.29 -9.74
C GLU A 80 25.11 2.23 -8.91
N LYS A 81 25.50 3.50 -8.79
CA LYS A 81 24.70 4.50 -8.08
C LYS A 81 23.35 4.73 -8.75
N LEU A 82 23.32 4.87 -10.08
CA LEU A 82 22.09 5.03 -10.85
C LEU A 82 21.15 3.82 -10.67
N HIS A 83 21.69 2.60 -10.76
CA HIS A 83 20.93 1.38 -10.51
C HIS A 83 20.37 1.35 -9.09
N SER A 84 21.17 1.71 -8.08
CA SER A 84 20.70 1.75 -6.69
C SER A 84 19.56 2.77 -6.46
N GLU A 85 19.62 3.93 -7.09
CA GLU A 85 18.54 4.95 -7.01
C GLU A 85 17.28 4.51 -7.78
N THR A 86 17.46 3.83 -8.91
CA THR A 86 16.35 3.24 -9.68
C THR A 86 15.64 2.15 -8.86
N GLU A 87 16.39 1.27 -8.20
CA GLU A 87 15.85 0.23 -7.31
C GLU A 87 15.08 0.83 -6.13
N LYS A 88 15.62 1.86 -5.46
CA LYS A 88 14.89 2.57 -4.39
C LYS A 88 13.57 3.15 -4.90
N THR A 89 13.60 3.78 -6.08
CA THR A 89 12.40 4.36 -6.70
C THR A 89 11.36 3.30 -7.00
N HIS A 90 11.76 2.13 -7.52
CA HIS A 90 10.85 1.01 -7.75
C HIS A 90 10.23 0.48 -6.46
N LYS A 91 11.01 0.34 -5.37
CA LYS A 91 10.48 -0.07 -4.07
C LYS A 91 9.45 0.92 -3.53
N ILE A 92 9.71 2.22 -3.66
CA ILE A 92 8.75 3.27 -3.27
C ILE A 92 7.47 3.18 -4.10
N GLN A 93 7.58 3.01 -5.42
CA GLN A 93 6.42 2.85 -6.29
C GLN A 93 5.60 1.61 -5.92
N GLN A 94 6.25 0.48 -5.67
CA GLN A 94 5.57 -0.75 -5.22
C GLN A 94 4.86 -0.54 -3.88
N PHE A 95 5.51 0.14 -2.93
CA PHE A 95 4.89 0.46 -1.64
C PHE A 95 3.66 1.36 -1.80
N ILE A 96 3.77 2.43 -2.59
CA ILE A 96 2.63 3.32 -2.89
C ILE A 96 1.49 2.55 -3.56
N ASN A 97 1.79 1.67 -4.52
CA ASN A 97 0.78 0.84 -5.18
C ASN A 97 0.06 -0.08 -4.18
N ASN A 98 0.78 -0.66 -3.21
CA ASN A 98 0.16 -1.43 -2.13
C ASN A 98 -0.81 -0.56 -1.30
N LEU A 99 -0.44 0.69 -0.99
CA LEU A 99 -1.33 1.62 -0.29
C LEU A 99 -2.59 1.96 -1.09
N ILE A 100 -2.45 2.19 -2.39
CA ILE A 100 -3.58 2.46 -3.30
C ILE A 100 -4.54 1.27 -3.36
N GLN A 101 -4.01 0.04 -3.28
CA GLN A 101 -4.77 -1.20 -3.28
C GLN A 101 -5.28 -1.61 -1.89
N ASP A 102 -5.25 -0.70 -0.91
CA ASP A 102 -5.67 -0.94 0.48
C ASP A 102 -4.88 -2.06 1.20
N ASN A 103 -3.71 -2.42 0.69
CA ASN A 103 -2.81 -3.39 1.33
C ASN A 103 -1.87 -2.67 2.32
N PHE A 104 -2.38 -2.41 3.52
CA PHE A 104 -1.64 -1.71 4.58
C PHE A 104 -0.70 -2.62 5.40
N ASP A 105 -0.61 -3.90 5.07
CA ASP A 105 0.27 -4.84 5.78
C ASP A 105 1.64 -5.01 5.08
N ALA A 106 1.82 -4.37 3.92
CA ALA A 106 3.10 -4.31 3.24
C ALA A 106 4.17 -3.64 4.12
N SER A 107 5.31 -4.31 4.29
CA SER A 107 6.49 -3.78 4.96
C SER A 107 7.33 -2.96 3.99
N TYR A 108 7.77 -1.78 4.43
CA TYR A 108 8.78 -0.98 3.75
C TYR A 108 9.94 -0.77 4.71
N GLU A 109 11.09 -1.35 4.38
CA GLU A 109 12.33 -1.15 5.13
C GLU A 109 12.96 0.17 4.73
N TYR A 110 13.28 0.99 5.72
CA TYR A 110 13.91 2.29 5.54
C TYR A 110 15.02 2.45 6.57
N SER A 111 16.09 3.15 6.19
CA SER A 111 17.16 3.53 7.11
C SER A 111 16.70 4.67 8.01
N GLU A 112 17.26 4.82 9.22
CA GLU A 112 16.86 5.91 10.14
C GLU A 112 16.99 7.31 9.51
N ASP A 113 17.95 7.51 8.59
CA ASP A 113 18.13 8.78 7.87
C ASP A 113 17.17 8.97 6.68
N ASP A 114 16.38 7.97 6.30
CA ASP A 114 15.43 8.04 5.18
C ASP A 114 14.11 8.71 5.62
N LYS A 115 14.11 10.05 5.57
CA LYS A 115 12.95 10.89 5.88
C LYS A 115 11.74 10.59 4.97
N LEU A 116 11.97 10.18 3.72
CA LEU A 116 10.89 9.82 2.80
C LEU A 116 10.24 8.51 3.27
N GLY A 117 11.05 7.49 3.56
CA GLY A 117 10.59 6.22 4.11
C GLY A 117 9.76 6.38 5.39
N GLN A 118 10.23 7.19 6.33
CA GLN A 118 9.46 7.52 7.55
C GLN A 118 8.10 8.15 7.24
N THR A 119 8.05 9.06 6.26
CA THR A 119 6.81 9.74 5.87
C THR A 119 5.83 8.77 5.21
N LEU A 120 6.33 7.85 4.38
CA LEU A 120 5.55 6.81 3.73
C LEU A 120 4.94 5.83 4.75
N ILE A 121 5.68 5.44 5.78
CA ILE A 121 5.16 4.59 6.86
C ILE A 121 4.09 5.33 7.67
N ARG A 122 4.30 6.59 8.04
CA ARG A 122 3.27 7.39 8.72
C ARG A 122 2.01 7.54 7.87
N LEU A 123 2.16 7.70 6.55
CA LEU A 123 1.03 7.75 5.63
C LEU A 123 0.23 6.44 5.66
N ARG A 124 0.91 5.29 5.55
CA ARG A 124 0.29 3.96 5.67
C ARG A 124 -0.50 3.82 6.97
N ASP A 125 0.13 4.15 8.10
CA ASP A 125 -0.49 4.00 9.42
C ASP A 125 -1.71 4.93 9.58
N ASN A 126 -1.65 6.15 9.06
CA ASN A 126 -2.77 7.08 9.04
C ASN A 126 -3.93 6.59 8.16
N LEU A 127 -3.64 6.04 6.97
CA LEU A 127 -4.65 5.46 6.10
C LEU A 127 -5.33 4.25 6.74
N LYS A 128 -4.55 3.35 7.36
CA LYS A 128 -5.06 2.18 8.09
C LYS A 128 -6.02 2.61 9.21
N ARG A 129 -5.60 3.55 10.07
CA ARG A 129 -6.45 4.08 11.15
C ARG A 129 -7.71 4.75 10.62
N SER A 130 -7.61 5.58 9.58
CA SER A 130 -8.75 6.27 8.98
C SER A 130 -9.81 5.28 8.47
N ARG A 131 -9.36 4.16 7.86
CA ARG A 131 -10.24 3.08 7.41
C ARG A 131 -10.92 2.38 8.58
N GLU A 132 -10.17 2.00 9.62
CA GLU A 132 -10.72 1.38 10.83
C GLU A 132 -11.77 2.28 11.50
N ASP A 133 -11.49 3.58 11.59
CA ASP A 133 -12.40 4.58 12.13
C ASP A 133 -13.64 4.78 11.23
N ALA A 134 -13.49 4.71 9.91
CA ALA A 134 -14.63 4.76 8.98
C ALA A 134 -15.53 3.53 9.12
N ILE A 135 -14.95 2.33 9.28
CA ILE A 135 -15.71 1.10 9.52
C ILE A 135 -16.46 1.18 10.85
N ARG A 136 -15.78 1.66 11.92
CA ARG A 136 -16.41 1.84 13.24
C ARG A 136 -17.59 2.82 13.17
N ARG A 137 -17.37 3.99 12.57
CA ARG A 137 -18.43 5.01 12.38
C ARG A 137 -19.60 4.47 11.57
N LYS A 138 -19.35 3.77 10.47
CA LYS A 138 -20.41 3.16 9.67
C LYS A 138 -21.26 2.20 10.50
N LYS A 139 -20.64 1.36 11.32
CA LYS A 139 -21.37 0.44 12.21
C LYS A 139 -22.21 1.18 13.25
N GLU A 140 -21.66 2.24 13.85
CA GLU A 140 -22.39 3.08 14.81
C GLU A 140 -23.58 3.81 14.15
N ASP A 141 -23.38 4.34 12.95
CA ASP A 141 -24.43 5.00 12.17
C ASP A 141 -25.52 4.01 11.74
N ASP A 142 -25.14 2.82 11.28
CA ASP A 142 -26.08 1.74 10.94
C ASP A 142 -26.91 1.34 12.17
N GLN A 143 -26.30 1.24 13.36
CA GLN A 143 -27.01 0.96 14.61
C GLN A 143 -27.96 2.10 15.00
N ARG A 144 -27.53 3.37 14.88
CA ARG A 144 -28.36 4.54 15.18
C ARG A 144 -29.56 4.65 14.23
N ASN A 145 -29.32 4.41 12.94
CA ASN A 145 -30.36 4.39 11.92
C ASN A 145 -31.36 3.28 12.20
N TRP A 146 -30.88 2.08 12.51
CA TRP A 146 -31.72 0.94 12.91
C TRP A 146 -32.56 1.27 14.18
N ILE A 147 -31.97 1.87 15.22
CA ILE A 147 -32.76 2.26 16.42
C ILE A 147 -33.82 3.30 16.05
N SER A 148 -33.44 4.33 15.29
CA SER A 148 -34.33 5.45 14.93
C SER A 148 -35.50 4.99 14.06
N GLU A 149 -35.21 4.14 13.06
CA GLU A 149 -36.22 3.56 12.17
C GLU A 149 -37.18 2.63 12.95
N GLY A 150 -36.64 1.83 13.88
CA GLY A 150 -37.43 1.03 14.80
C GLY A 150 -38.37 1.89 15.63
N LEU A 151 -37.85 2.90 16.32
CA LEU A 151 -38.64 3.82 17.15
C LEU A 151 -39.74 4.53 16.35
N ALA A 152 -39.44 5.00 15.14
CA ALA A 152 -40.42 5.63 14.27
C ALA A 152 -41.56 4.67 13.89
N ARG A 153 -41.22 3.44 13.48
CA ARG A 153 -42.22 2.41 13.15
C ARG A 153 -43.10 2.04 14.34
N PHE A 154 -42.52 1.79 15.51
CA PHE A 154 -43.30 1.44 16.70
C PHE A 154 -44.11 2.62 17.23
N GLY A 155 -43.60 3.85 17.13
CA GLY A 155 -44.36 5.05 17.46
C GLY A 155 -45.61 5.22 16.59
N GLU A 156 -45.50 4.97 15.28
CA GLU A 156 -46.66 4.98 14.38
C GLU A 156 -47.66 3.86 14.71
N LEU A 157 -47.15 2.66 14.95
CA LEU A 157 -47.98 1.49 15.27
C LEU A 157 -48.81 1.70 16.55
N LEU A 158 -48.19 2.29 17.58
CA LEU A 158 -48.88 2.62 18.83
C LEU A 158 -49.96 3.68 18.59
N ARG A 159 -49.74 4.67 17.72
CA ARG A 159 -50.73 5.73 17.45
C ARG A 159 -51.97 5.23 16.70
N GLN A 160 -51.82 4.23 15.82
CA GLN A 160 -52.91 3.73 14.98
C GLN A 160 -53.91 2.79 15.71
N ASN A 161 -53.48 2.11 16.77
CA ASN A 161 -54.21 0.96 17.35
C ASN A 161 -54.67 1.15 18.82
N ASN A 162 -54.85 2.40 19.27
CA ASN A 162 -55.13 2.71 20.69
C ASN A 162 -56.46 2.19 21.26
N ASN A 163 -57.40 1.72 20.43
CA ASN A 163 -58.76 1.38 20.89
C ASN A 163 -58.96 -0.10 21.24
N ASP A 164 -58.00 -0.98 20.94
CA ASP A 164 -58.08 -2.41 21.28
C ASP A 164 -56.70 -2.92 21.71
N LEU A 165 -56.55 -3.13 23.02
CA LEU A 165 -55.29 -3.56 23.64
C LEU A 165 -54.83 -4.94 23.16
N SER A 166 -55.76 -5.84 22.84
CA SER A 166 -55.43 -7.19 22.36
C SER A 166 -54.91 -7.13 20.93
N ARG A 167 -55.58 -6.35 20.07
CA ARG A 167 -55.14 -6.10 18.70
C ARG A 167 -53.80 -5.37 18.66
N MET A 168 -53.65 -4.32 19.47
CA MET A 168 -52.40 -3.57 19.59
C MET A 168 -51.24 -4.48 20.05
N SER A 169 -51.46 -5.32 21.07
CA SER A 169 -50.45 -6.27 21.54
C SER A 169 -50.03 -7.25 20.45
N TYR A 170 -50.99 -7.74 19.65
CA TYR A 170 -50.70 -8.62 18.52
C TYR A 170 -49.90 -7.92 17.42
N ASP A 171 -50.31 -6.71 17.07
CA ASP A 171 -49.65 -5.92 16.03
C ASP A 171 -48.22 -5.53 16.46
N ILE A 172 -47.99 -5.21 17.73
CA ILE A 172 -46.64 -4.96 18.26
C ILE A 172 -45.76 -6.20 18.12
N ILE A 173 -46.23 -7.37 18.57
CA ILE A 173 -45.37 -8.55 18.58
C ILE A 173 -45.04 -9.06 17.17
N ILE A 174 -45.98 -9.00 16.22
CA ILE A 174 -45.69 -9.40 14.84
C ILE A 174 -44.67 -8.46 14.19
N HIS A 175 -44.79 -7.15 14.41
CA HIS A 175 -43.82 -6.19 13.88
C HIS A 175 -42.46 -6.36 14.55
N LEU A 176 -42.41 -6.61 15.87
CA LEU A 176 -41.17 -6.86 16.60
C LEU A 176 -40.46 -8.13 16.13
N VAL A 177 -41.19 -9.23 15.99
CA VAL A 177 -40.62 -10.50 15.54
C VAL A 177 -40.07 -10.36 14.11
N LYS A 178 -40.82 -9.72 13.21
CA LYS A 178 -40.37 -9.48 11.84
C LYS A 178 -39.20 -8.49 11.77
N TYR A 179 -39.24 -7.43 12.58
CA TYR A 179 -38.22 -6.39 12.59
C TYR A 179 -36.87 -6.90 13.11
N LEU A 180 -36.91 -7.70 14.18
CA LEU A 180 -35.72 -8.33 14.76
C LEU A 180 -35.31 -9.61 14.01
N GLN A 181 -36.10 -10.08 13.04
CA GLN A 181 -35.90 -11.34 12.32
C GLN A 181 -35.71 -12.55 13.25
N ILE A 182 -36.50 -12.59 14.33
CA ILE A 182 -36.47 -13.68 15.32
C ILE A 182 -37.56 -14.72 15.02
N ASN A 183 -37.46 -15.92 15.61
CA ASN A 183 -38.38 -17.02 15.30
C ASN A 183 -39.76 -16.87 15.96
N GLN A 184 -39.79 -16.30 17.17
CA GLN A 184 -41.01 -16.20 17.97
C GLN A 184 -40.93 -15.09 19.03
N GLY A 185 -42.08 -14.63 19.48
CA GLY A 185 -42.22 -13.68 20.56
C GLY A 185 -43.61 -13.72 21.19
N GLY A 186 -43.72 -13.18 22.40
CA GLY A 186 -44.99 -13.07 23.10
C GLY A 186 -45.03 -11.86 24.04
N ILE A 187 -46.23 -11.33 24.25
CA ILE A 187 -46.51 -10.23 25.17
C ILE A 187 -47.42 -10.74 26.28
N PHE A 188 -47.09 -10.38 27.52
CA PHE A 188 -47.85 -10.70 28.71
C PHE A 188 -48.24 -9.40 29.42
N LEU A 189 -49.46 -9.33 29.95
CA LEU A 189 -49.93 -8.23 30.79
C LEU A 189 -50.35 -8.77 32.15
N ILE A 190 -50.22 -7.93 33.17
CA ILE A 190 -50.71 -8.24 34.51
C ILE A 190 -52.23 -8.07 34.50
N GLN A 191 -52.93 -9.09 35.01
CA GLN A 191 -54.36 -9.08 35.27
C GLN A 191 -54.61 -9.64 36.67
N ASP A 192 -55.74 -9.27 37.27
CA ASP A 192 -56.18 -9.84 38.54
C ASP A 192 -57.21 -10.95 38.29
N ASP A 193 -57.14 -12.01 39.09
CA ASP A 193 -58.15 -13.07 39.08
C ASP A 193 -59.41 -12.66 39.87
N GLU A 194 -60.42 -13.54 39.93
CA GLU A 194 -61.65 -13.29 40.68
C GLU A 194 -61.44 -13.07 42.18
N ASN A 195 -60.30 -13.51 42.71
CA ASN A 195 -59.90 -13.37 44.11
C ASN A 195 -58.94 -12.18 44.35
N GLY A 196 -58.64 -11.39 43.31
CA GLY A 196 -57.71 -10.27 43.36
C GLY A 196 -56.22 -10.67 43.37
N GLN A 197 -55.88 -11.91 42.99
CA GLN A 197 -54.49 -12.35 42.84
C GLN A 197 -53.95 -11.95 41.46
N PRO A 198 -52.83 -11.22 41.38
CA PRO A 198 -52.27 -10.81 40.11
C PRO A 198 -51.60 -11.99 39.41
N TYR A 199 -51.77 -12.09 38.09
CA TYR A 199 -51.12 -13.08 37.24
C TYR A 199 -50.75 -12.48 35.88
N PHE A 200 -49.85 -13.14 35.15
CA PHE A 200 -49.47 -12.74 33.80
C PHE A 200 -50.35 -13.45 32.77
N GLN A 201 -51.20 -12.71 32.07
CA GLN A 201 -51.99 -13.19 30.95
C GLN A 201 -51.24 -12.95 29.64
N GLN A 202 -51.05 -13.99 28.83
CA GLN A 202 -50.51 -13.83 27.48
C GLN A 202 -51.55 -13.12 26.60
N MET A 203 -51.20 -11.94 26.10
CA MET A 203 -52.07 -11.14 25.23
C MET A 203 -51.84 -11.43 23.75
N ALA A 204 -50.58 -11.71 23.39
CA ALA A 204 -50.20 -11.97 22.02
C ALA A 204 -49.05 -12.95 21.95
N ALA A 205 -49.04 -13.77 20.89
CA ALA A 205 -47.98 -14.68 20.56
C ALA A 205 -47.87 -14.81 19.04
N TYR A 206 -46.65 -14.69 18.53
CA TYR A 206 -46.32 -14.87 17.11
C TYR A 206 -45.11 -15.78 17.00
N ALA A 207 -45.21 -16.83 16.19
CA ALA A 207 -44.13 -17.81 16.05
C ALA A 207 -44.24 -18.53 14.71
N TYR A 208 -43.12 -18.74 14.02
CA TYR A 208 -43.05 -19.46 12.74
C TYR A 208 -44.01 -18.88 11.69
N ASP A 209 -43.96 -17.56 11.52
CA ASP A 209 -44.76 -16.77 10.60
C ASP A 209 -46.30 -16.86 10.75
N ARG A 210 -46.79 -17.39 11.87
CA ARG A 210 -48.24 -17.56 12.14
C ARG A 210 -48.66 -17.03 13.50
N LYS A 211 -49.93 -16.58 13.57
CA LYS A 211 -50.63 -16.27 14.82
C LYS A 211 -50.69 -17.52 15.69
N LYS A 212 -50.33 -17.38 16.96
CA LYS A 212 -50.52 -18.43 17.97
C LYS A 212 -51.65 -18.04 18.92
N PHE A 213 -52.36 -19.05 19.43
CA PHE A 213 -53.37 -18.83 20.46
C PHE A 213 -52.68 -18.33 21.74
N ALA A 214 -53.00 -17.11 22.15
CA ALA A 214 -52.46 -16.48 23.35
C ALA A 214 -53.42 -16.71 24.52
N ASN A 215 -53.28 -17.86 25.19
CA ASN A 215 -54.13 -18.23 26.34
C ASN A 215 -53.32 -18.72 27.55
N LYS A 216 -52.00 -18.49 27.55
CA LYS A 216 -51.14 -18.91 28.66
C LYS A 216 -51.30 -17.96 29.85
N LYS A 217 -51.56 -18.53 31.02
CA LYS A 217 -51.47 -17.86 32.33
C LYS A 217 -50.20 -18.29 33.04
N VAL A 218 -49.51 -17.35 33.68
CA VAL A 218 -48.28 -17.61 34.45
C VAL A 218 -48.38 -16.88 35.78
N MET A 219 -48.12 -17.58 36.89
CA MET A 219 -48.14 -17.00 38.23
C MET A 219 -46.82 -16.29 38.55
N TRP A 220 -46.83 -15.45 39.58
CA TRP A 220 -45.60 -14.82 40.08
C TRP A 220 -44.60 -15.87 40.56
N GLY A 221 -43.31 -15.69 40.22
CA GLY A 221 -42.26 -16.67 40.53
C GLY A 221 -42.33 -17.97 39.73
N GLU A 222 -43.31 -18.13 38.83
CA GLU A 222 -43.46 -19.33 38.00
C GLU A 222 -42.71 -19.18 36.67
N GLY A 223 -41.74 -20.08 36.45
CA GLY A 223 -40.95 -20.13 35.23
C GLY A 223 -40.19 -18.83 34.92
N LEU A 224 -39.63 -18.74 33.71
CA LEU A 224 -38.79 -17.60 33.33
C LEU A 224 -39.52 -16.25 33.37
N ILE A 225 -40.81 -16.23 33.01
CA ILE A 225 -41.61 -15.00 32.98
C ILE A 225 -41.91 -14.51 34.39
N GLY A 226 -42.36 -15.40 35.28
CA GLY A 226 -42.65 -15.07 36.67
C GLY A 226 -41.39 -14.67 37.44
N THR A 227 -40.26 -15.32 37.18
CA THR A 227 -38.95 -14.97 37.77
C THR A 227 -38.44 -13.63 37.24
N CYS A 228 -38.49 -13.39 35.92
CA CYS A 228 -38.08 -12.10 35.33
C CYS A 228 -38.85 -10.92 35.93
N ALA A 229 -40.16 -11.09 36.12
CA ALA A 229 -40.99 -10.05 36.71
C ALA A 229 -40.69 -9.83 38.21
N LEU A 230 -40.41 -10.90 38.96
CA LEU A 230 -40.03 -10.83 40.37
C LEU A 230 -38.70 -10.09 40.56
N GLU A 231 -37.70 -10.42 39.73
CA GLU A 231 -36.36 -9.86 39.82
C GLU A 231 -36.23 -8.45 39.20
N ARG A 232 -37.22 -8.04 38.39
CA ARG A 232 -37.23 -6.77 37.63
C ARG A 232 -35.97 -6.59 36.78
N LYS A 233 -35.47 -7.70 36.24
CA LYS A 233 -34.28 -7.77 35.39
C LYS A 233 -34.60 -8.58 34.14
N SER A 234 -33.93 -8.26 33.04
CA SER A 234 -33.95 -9.11 31.86
C SER A 234 -33.19 -10.41 32.14
N ILE A 235 -33.69 -11.51 31.59
CA ILE A 235 -33.04 -12.82 31.61
C ILE A 235 -32.63 -13.12 30.16
N TYR A 236 -31.39 -13.58 29.95
CA TYR A 236 -30.78 -13.85 28.64
C TYR A 236 -30.28 -15.29 28.55
#